data_AF-A0A7C0W6G3-F1
#
_entry.id   AF-A0A7C0W6G3-F1
#
_cell.length_a   1.000
_cell.length_b   1.000
_cell.length_c   1.000
_cell.angle_alpha   90.00
_cell.angle_beta   90.00
_cell.angle_gamma   90.00
#
_symmetry.space_group_name_H-M   'P 1'
#
loop_
_entity.id
_entity.type
_entity.pdbx_description
1 polymer ?
#
loop_
_entity_poly.entity_id
_entity_poly.type
_entity_poly.pdbx_seq_one_letter_code
_entity_poly.pdbx_strand_id
1 'polypeptide(L)'
;MQRPHFIEDYIYHIFNRGVDKRDVFLDDQDYFRFIHNLFEFNDEEPALNVNYYFDPKTMTVSSRLAPKDSKPRKNLVEIMAFALMPNHFHLLVKQKSDGGITK
;
A
#
# COMPACT_ATOMS: atom_id res chain seq x y z
N MET A 1 13.26 20.35 -10.12
CA MET A 1 12.24 20.46 -9.06
C MET A 1 12.85 19.89 -7.79
N GLN A 2 12.94 20.66 -6.70
CA GLN A 2 13.37 20.07 -5.42
C GLN A 2 12.31 19.07 -4.97
N ARG A 3 12.73 17.86 -4.58
CA ARG A 3 11.81 16.89 -4.00
C ARG A 3 11.39 17.43 -2.63
N PRO A 4 10.09 17.38 -2.27
CA PRO A 4 9.66 17.79 -0.95
C PRO A 4 10.38 16.94 0.11
N HIS A 5 10.79 17.57 1.20
CA HIS A 5 11.28 16.87 2.37
C HIS A 5 10.08 16.39 3.18
N PHE A 6 9.94 15.08 3.35
CA PHE A 6 8.87 14.48 4.14
C PHE A 6 9.29 14.42 5.60
N ILE A 7 8.46 14.94 6.49
CA ILE A 7 8.70 15.05 7.92
C ILE A 7 7.90 13.95 8.62
N GLU A 8 8.50 13.30 9.61
CA GLU A 8 7.80 12.34 10.46
C GLU A 8 6.56 12.96 11.12
N ASP A 9 5.55 12.13 11.32
CA ASP A 9 4.25 12.48 11.87
C ASP A 9 3.39 13.48 11.07
N TYR A 10 3.86 13.95 9.91
CA TYR A 10 3.06 14.81 9.03
C TYR A 10 2.23 13.97 8.06
N ILE A 11 1.08 14.53 7.67
CA ILE A 11 0.12 13.89 6.77
C ILE A 11 0.32 14.42 5.35
N TYR A 12 0.33 13.50 4.39
CA TYR A 12 0.56 13.77 2.99
C TYR A 12 -0.49 13.09 2.12
N HIS A 13 -0.93 13.80 1.08
CA HIS A 13 -1.72 13.24 -0.01
C HIS A 13 -0.80 12.84 -1.15
N ILE A 14 -0.69 11.54 -1.38
CA ILE A 14 0.14 10.97 -2.44
C ILE A 14 -0.78 10.40 -3.50
N PHE A 15 -0.40 10.57 -4.77
CA PHE A 15 -1.16 10.00 -5.87
C PHE A 15 -0.22 9.63 -7.01
N ASN A 16 -0.66 8.65 -7.80
CA ASN A 16 -0.01 8.31 -9.06
C ASN A 16 -1.06 7.89 -10.08
N ARG A 17 -0.71 7.97 -11.36
CA ARG A 17 -1.58 7.69 -12.50
C ARG A 17 -0.85 6.80 -13.49
N GLY A 18 -1.59 5.94 -14.18
CA GLY A 18 -1.07 5.10 -15.25
C GLY A 18 -0.42 5.92 -16.36
N VAL A 19 0.70 5.39 -16.88
CA VAL A 19 1.41 5.99 -18.03
C VAL A 19 0.45 6.08 -19.22
N ASP A 20 0.46 7.20 -19.92
CA ASP A 20 -0.48 7.53 -21.00
C ASP A 20 -1.96 7.49 -20.58
N LYS A 21 -2.24 7.71 -19.29
CA LYS A 21 -3.58 7.66 -18.68
C LYS A 21 -4.28 6.30 -18.85
N ARG A 22 -3.51 5.25 -19.14
CA ARG A 22 -4.03 3.88 -19.23
C ARG A 22 -4.54 3.39 -17.89
N ASP A 23 -5.50 2.48 -17.95
CA ASP A 23 -6.00 1.82 -16.76
C ASP A 23 -4.88 1.00 -16.10
N VAL A 24 -4.77 1.17 -14.79
CA VAL A 24 -3.88 0.46 -13.86
C VAL A 24 -4.60 -0.77 -13.30
N PHE A 25 -5.92 -0.67 -13.10
CA PHE A 25 -6.76 -1.75 -12.61
C PHE A 25 -7.73 -2.17 -13.71
N LEU A 26 -7.51 -3.36 -14.28
CA LEU A 26 -8.29 -3.88 -15.40
C LEU A 26 -9.44 -4.76 -14.94
N ASP A 27 -9.29 -5.40 -13.78
CA ASP A 27 -10.29 -6.23 -13.13
C ASP A 27 -10.22 -6.10 -11.60
N ASP A 28 -11.18 -6.71 -10.92
CA ASP A 28 -11.27 -6.70 -9.45
C ASP A 28 -10.03 -7.32 -8.78
N GLN A 29 -9.33 -8.26 -9.45
CA GLN A 29 -8.13 -8.87 -8.88
C GLN A 29 -7.00 -7.86 -8.76
N ASP A 30 -6.86 -6.94 -9.71
CA ASP A 30 -5.87 -5.86 -9.62
C ASP A 30 -6.13 -4.95 -8.42
N TYR A 31 -7.40 -4.62 -8.13
CA TYR A 31 -7.77 -3.84 -6.95
C TYR A 31 -7.45 -4.60 -5.65
N PHE A 32 -7.81 -5.88 -5.55
CA PHE A 32 -7.51 -6.68 -4.36
C PHE A 32 -5.99 -6.86 -4.16
N ARG A 33 -5.24 -7.05 -5.24
CA ARG A 33 -3.77 -7.11 -5.19
C ARG A 33 -3.18 -5.81 -4.68
N PHE A 34 -3.71 -4.67 -5.11
CA PHE A 34 -3.24 -3.36 -4.63
C PHE A 34 -3.50 -3.18 -3.14
N ILE A 35 -4.70 -3.51 -2.66
CA ILE A 35 -5.05 -3.43 -1.24
C ILE A 35 -4.16 -4.37 -0.40
N HIS A 36 -3.95 -5.60 -0.86
CA HIS A 36 -2.99 -6.52 -0.23
C HIS A 36 -1.61 -5.88 -0.12
N ASN A 37 -1.12 -5.30 -1.21
CA ASN A 37 0.23 -4.75 -1.29
C ASN A 37 0.41 -3.47 -0.48
N LEU A 38 -0.65 -2.67 -0.27
CA LEU A 38 -0.63 -1.56 0.69
C LEU A 38 -0.31 -2.06 2.11
N PHE A 39 -0.79 -3.24 2.47
CA PHE A 39 -0.43 -3.88 3.73
C PHE A 39 0.95 -4.51 3.65
N GLU A 40 1.19 -5.41 2.69
CA GLU A 40 2.40 -6.23 2.63
C GLU A 40 3.69 -5.40 2.50
N PHE A 41 3.70 -4.35 1.66
CA PHE A 41 4.89 -3.53 1.41
C PHE A 41 5.07 -2.36 2.38
N ASN A 42 4.14 -2.15 3.31
CA ASN A 42 4.26 -1.14 4.34
C ASN A 42 4.98 -1.71 5.57
N ASP A 43 6.24 -2.11 5.41
CA ASP A 43 7.12 -2.55 6.49
C ASP A 43 8.57 -2.18 6.20
N GLU A 44 9.38 -2.04 7.25
CA GLU A 44 10.84 -1.95 7.11
C GLU A 44 11.45 -3.30 6.72
N GLU A 45 10.84 -4.41 7.14
CA GLU A 45 11.28 -5.73 6.77
C GLU A 45 10.77 -6.11 5.35
N PRO A 46 11.54 -6.85 4.55
CA PRO A 46 11.10 -7.25 3.22
C PRO A 46 9.84 -8.12 3.25
N ALA A 47 8.93 -7.87 2.31
CA ALA A 47 7.77 -8.74 2.07
C ALA A 47 8.22 -10.15 1.66
N LEU A 48 7.96 -11.14 2.51
CA LEU A 48 8.36 -12.53 2.27
C LEU A 48 7.30 -13.33 1.49
N ASN A 49 6.03 -12.91 1.52
CA ASN A 49 4.96 -13.57 0.79
C ASN A 49 4.03 -12.56 0.10
N VAL A 50 4.23 -12.42 -1.21
CA VAL A 50 3.35 -11.60 -2.07
C VAL A 50 2.10 -12.33 -2.54
N ASN A 51 1.92 -13.61 -2.17
CA ASN A 51 0.73 -14.37 -2.53
C ASN A 51 -0.43 -14.03 -1.59
N TYR A 52 -1.52 -13.57 -2.19
CA TYR A 52 -2.76 -13.25 -1.49
C TYR A 52 -3.90 -14.17 -1.89
N TYR A 53 -4.96 -14.14 -1.11
CA TYR A 53 -6.25 -14.73 -1.43
C TYR A 53 -7.36 -13.74 -1.09
N PHE A 54 -8.44 -13.78 -1.88
CA PHE A 54 -9.65 -13.02 -1.64
C PHE A 54 -10.75 -13.98 -1.19
N ASP A 55 -11.35 -13.69 -0.04
CA ASP A 55 -12.52 -14.38 0.48
C ASP A 55 -13.80 -13.65 0.05
N PRO A 56 -14.58 -14.20 -0.90
CA PRO A 56 -15.81 -13.57 -1.34
C PRO A 56 -16.92 -13.56 -0.28
N LYS A 57 -16.84 -14.40 0.77
CA LYS A 57 -17.86 -14.46 1.83
C LYS A 57 -17.67 -13.35 2.85
N THR A 58 -16.41 -13.05 3.18
CA THR A 58 -16.05 -12.03 4.16
C THR A 58 -15.61 -10.72 3.52
N MET A 59 -15.44 -10.69 2.20
CA MET A 59 -14.86 -9.58 1.43
C MET A 59 -13.47 -9.19 1.94
N THR A 60 -12.69 -10.18 2.41
CA THR A 60 -11.36 -9.94 2.96
C THR A 60 -10.25 -10.35 2.00
N VAL A 61 -9.14 -9.62 2.07
CA VAL A 61 -7.91 -9.94 1.35
C VAL A 61 -6.85 -10.27 2.39
N SER A 62 -6.22 -11.45 2.27
CA SER A 62 -5.21 -11.89 3.23
C SER A 62 -4.05 -12.63 2.57
N SER A 63 -2.90 -12.62 3.26
CA SER A 63 -1.69 -13.32 2.84
C SER A 63 -1.84 -14.82 3.12
N ARG A 64 -1.52 -15.67 2.13
CA ARG A 64 -1.75 -17.13 2.22
C ARG A 64 -0.83 -17.86 3.22
N LEU A 65 0.24 -17.22 3.69
CA LEU A 65 1.30 -17.85 4.49
C LEU A 65 1.86 -16.90 5.57
N ALA A 66 0.99 -16.18 6.28
CA ALA A 66 1.45 -15.36 7.41
C ALA A 66 2.14 -16.28 8.46
N PRO A 67 3.43 -16.10 8.78
CA PRO A 67 4.10 -16.90 9.79
C PRO A 67 3.39 -16.73 11.14
N LYS A 68 3.10 -17.83 11.84
CA LYS A 68 2.49 -17.81 13.18
C LYS A 68 3.29 -16.98 14.20
N ASP A 69 4.59 -16.80 13.97
CA ASP A 69 5.53 -16.07 14.82
C ASP A 69 6.02 -14.75 14.17
N SER A 70 5.19 -14.11 13.33
CA SER A 70 5.55 -12.84 12.71
C SER A 70 5.90 -11.79 13.79
N LYS A 71 7.09 -11.19 13.67
CA LYS A 71 7.48 -10.07 14.52
C LYS A 71 6.47 -8.91 14.37
N PRO A 72 6.34 -8.03 15.38
CA PRO A 72 5.58 -6.80 15.23
C PRO A 72 6.05 -6.02 13.99
N ARG A 73 5.09 -5.62 13.15
CA ARG A 73 5.34 -4.85 11.94
C ARG A 73 5.91 -3.48 12.25
N LYS A 74 6.88 -3.02 11.45
CA LYS A 74 7.44 -1.68 11.53
C LYS A 74 6.98 -0.86 10.33
N ASN A 75 5.75 -0.37 10.40
CA ASN A 75 5.15 0.34 9.29
C ASN A 75 5.94 1.60 8.91
N LEU A 76 6.22 1.77 7.61
CA LEU A 76 6.88 2.95 7.04
C LEU A 76 5.97 4.18 7.11
N VAL A 77 4.67 3.95 6.88
CA VAL A 77 3.62 4.95 6.90
C VAL A 77 2.37 4.43 7.61
N GLU A 78 1.56 5.33 8.12
CA GLU A 78 0.20 5.04 8.55
C GLU A 78 -0.76 5.41 7.41
N ILE A 79 -1.46 4.42 6.86
CA ILE A 79 -2.43 4.61 5.77
C ILE A 79 -3.76 5.00 6.40
N MET A 80 -4.15 6.26 6.22
CA MET A 80 -5.37 6.83 6.81
C MET A 80 -6.58 6.65 5.89
N ALA A 81 -6.37 6.78 4.58
CA ALA A 81 -7.40 6.58 3.57
C ALA A 81 -6.77 6.25 2.21
N PHE A 82 -7.54 5.60 1.33
CA PHE A 82 -7.17 5.40 -0.06
C PHE A 82 -8.40 5.48 -0.98
N ALA A 83 -8.18 5.83 -2.23
CA ALA A 83 -9.16 5.77 -3.31
C ALA A 83 -8.50 5.18 -4.56
N LEU A 84 -9.13 4.15 -5.14
CA LEU A 84 -8.62 3.43 -6.31
C LEU A 84 -9.58 3.69 -7.48
N MET A 85 -9.09 4.32 -8.53
CA MET A 85 -9.81 4.60 -9.77
C MET A 85 -9.13 3.84 -10.91
N PRO A 86 -9.83 3.48 -12.00
CA PRO A 86 -9.28 2.61 -13.05
C PRO A 86 -7.88 2.98 -13.51
N ASN A 87 -7.57 4.27 -13.71
CA ASN A 87 -6.26 4.73 -14.18
C ASN A 87 -5.40 5.48 -13.14
N HIS A 88 -5.83 5.64 -11.89
CA HIS A 88 -5.04 6.35 -10.87
C HIS A 88 -5.47 5.99 -9.45
N PHE A 89 -4.62 6.29 -8.48
CA PHE A 89 -4.95 6.10 -7.07
C PHE A 89 -4.54 7.32 -6.25
N HIS A 90 -5.18 7.46 -5.09
CA HIS A 90 -4.87 8.46 -4.09
C HIS A 90 -4.70 7.77 -2.73
N LEU A 91 -3.68 8.16 -1.98
CA LEU A 91 -3.40 7.72 -0.61
C LEU A 91 -3.29 8.94 0.30
N LEU A 92 -3.92 8.89 1.46
CA LEU A 92 -3.67 9.82 2.55
C LEU A 92 -2.84 9.06 3.58
N VAL A 93 -1.58 9.47 3.76
CA VAL A 93 -0.64 8.75 4.62
C VAL A 93 0.04 9.69 5.59
N LYS A 94 0.35 9.19 6.78
CA LYS A 94 1.20 9.86 7.76
C LYS A 94 2.57 9.16 7.80
N GLN A 95 3.67 9.90 7.67
CA GLN A 95 5.00 9.29 7.72
C GLN A 95 5.30 8.79 9.14
N LYS A 96 5.72 7.53 9.29
CA LYS A 96 6.00 6.89 10.59
C LYS A 96 7.48 6.66 10.86
N SER A 97 8.29 6.56 9.82
CA SER A 97 9.74 6.46 9.90
C SER A 97 10.42 7.44 8.94
N ASP A 98 11.65 7.85 9.27
CA ASP A 98 12.46 8.72 8.42
C ASP A 98 12.57 8.17 6.98
N GLY A 99 12.17 9.00 6.02
CA GLY A 99 12.11 8.62 4.60
C GLY A 99 11.09 7.53 4.25
N GLY A 100 10.19 7.14 5.16
CA GLY A 100 9.25 6.03 4.98
C GLY A 100 8.33 6.16 3.75
N ILE A 101 7.96 7.37 3.36
CA ILE A 101 7.18 7.61 2.13
C ILE A 101 7.98 7.29 0.85
N THR A 102 9.30 7.37 0.90
CA THR A 102 10.20 7.26 -0.27
C THR A 102 10.97 5.94 -0.34
N LYS A 103 10.78 5.06 0.64
CA LYS A 103 11.45 3.77 0.78
C LYS A 103 10.68 2.69 0.04
#